data_AF-A0A484LRX0-F1
#
_entry.id   AF-A0A484LRX0-F1
#
_cell.length_a   1.000
_cell.length_b   1.000
_cell.length_c   1.000
_cell.angle_alpha   90.00
_cell.angle_beta   90.00
_cell.angle_gamma   90.00
#
_symmetry.space_group_name_H-M   'P 1'
#
loop_
_entity.id
_entity.type
_entity.pdbx_description
1 polymer ?
#
loop_
_entity_poly.entity_id
_entity_poly.type
_entity_poly.pdbx_seq_one_letter_code
_entity_poly.pdbx_strand_id
1 'polypeptide(L)'
;MECKSAWVEELPYILWTYRTTPRKATGETPFSLTYGFEARAPAETSLLSYRVETFDAQENEENLRVELHLVDERRERAYMRAENYRRQVKSYHDQRVRPRKF
;
A
#
# COMPACT_ATOMS: atom_id res chain seq x y z
N MET A 1 -24.98 18.88 -20.59
CA MET A 1 -24.11 19.25 -19.45
C MET A 1 -23.91 17.98 -18.62
N GLU A 2 -23.01 17.10 -19.04
CA GLU A 2 -22.76 15.82 -18.37
C GLU A 2 -21.63 15.98 -17.36
N CYS A 3 -21.95 16.39 -16.14
CA CYS A 3 -20.98 16.50 -15.03
C CYS A 3 -21.01 15.28 -14.09
N LYS A 4 -21.19 14.05 -14.61
CA LYS A 4 -21.30 12.84 -13.76
C LYS A 4 -20.27 11.73 -14.04
N SER A 5 -19.38 11.86 -15.02
CA SER A 5 -18.50 10.76 -15.47
C SER A 5 -17.02 10.89 -15.15
N ALA A 6 -16.51 12.06 -14.74
CA ALA A 6 -15.06 12.26 -14.57
C ALA A 6 -14.41 11.33 -13.52
N TRP A 7 -15.12 10.95 -12.46
CA TRP A 7 -14.56 10.06 -11.42
C TRP A 7 -14.35 8.62 -11.91
N VAL A 8 -15.13 8.18 -12.90
CA VAL A 8 -15.01 6.83 -13.48
C VAL A 8 -13.72 6.72 -14.27
N GLU A 9 -13.37 7.79 -15.01
CA GLU A 9 -12.12 7.90 -15.76
C GLU A 9 -10.89 7.90 -14.83
N GLU A 10 -11.01 8.51 -13.64
CA GLU A 10 -9.94 8.58 -12.63
C GLU A 10 -9.80 7.31 -11.78
N LEU A 11 -10.84 6.45 -11.74
CA LEU A 11 -10.91 5.30 -10.86
C LEU A 11 -9.69 4.36 -10.96
N PRO A 12 -9.16 4.03 -12.15
CA PRO A 12 -7.97 3.18 -12.27
C PRO A 12 -6.74 3.80 -11.58
N TYR A 13 -6.53 5.11 -11.71
CA TYR A 13 -5.41 5.82 -11.10
C TYR A 13 -5.57 5.90 -9.57
N ILE A 14 -6.79 6.14 -9.09
CA ILE A 14 -7.10 6.14 -7.65
C ILE A 14 -6.84 4.75 -7.04
N LEU A 15 -7.32 3.69 -7.69
CA LEU A 15 -7.11 2.33 -7.20
C LEU A 15 -5.63 1.95 -7.22
N TRP A 16 -4.90 2.36 -8.26
CA TRP A 16 -3.46 2.11 -8.34
C TRP A 16 -2.70 2.84 -7.23
N THR A 17 -2.87 4.14 -7.11
CA THR A 17 -2.24 4.95 -6.05
C THR A 17 -2.58 4.42 -4.66
N TYR A 18 -3.83 4.00 -4.42
CA TYR A 18 -4.22 3.38 -3.18
C TYR A 18 -3.41 2.10 -2.87
N ARG A 19 -3.19 1.25 -3.89
CA ARG A 19 -2.48 -0.02 -3.76
C ARG A 19 -0.98 0.13 -3.60
N THR A 20 -0.39 1.18 -4.18
CA THR A 20 1.07 1.39 -4.20
C THR A 20 1.55 2.49 -3.22
N THR A 21 0.66 3.04 -2.40
CA THR A 21 1.02 4.06 -1.37
C THR A 21 1.06 3.43 0.02
N PRO A 22 2.15 3.60 0.78
CA PRO A 22 2.24 3.08 2.15
C PRO A 22 1.14 3.66 3.04
N ARG A 23 0.47 2.80 3.81
CA ARG A 23 -0.62 3.22 4.70
C ARG A 23 -0.06 3.56 6.07
N LYS A 24 -0.54 4.65 6.69
CA LYS A 24 -0.10 5.06 8.05
C LYS A 24 -0.27 3.94 9.09
N ALA A 25 -1.32 3.13 8.97
CA ALA A 25 -1.61 2.06 9.91
C ALA A 25 -0.61 0.89 9.85
N THR A 26 -0.19 0.49 8.66
CA THR A 26 0.68 -0.69 8.44
C THR A 26 2.14 -0.30 8.20
N GLY A 27 2.40 0.90 7.67
CA GLY A 27 3.70 1.33 7.14
C GLY A 27 4.06 0.71 5.79
N GLU A 28 3.21 -0.16 5.24
CA GLU A 28 3.43 -0.93 4.02
C GLU A 28 2.35 -0.59 2.98
N THR A 29 2.62 -0.88 1.71
CA THR A 29 1.62 -0.75 0.64
C THR A 29 0.66 -1.94 0.66
N PRO A 30 -0.64 -1.76 0.31
CA PRO A 30 -1.55 -2.89 0.17
C PRO A 30 -1.08 -3.93 -0.87
N PHE A 31 -0.37 -3.48 -1.92
CA PHE A 31 0.18 -4.36 -2.94
C PHE A 31 1.26 -5.28 -2.37
N SER A 32 2.24 -4.73 -1.63
CA SER A 32 3.32 -5.54 -1.05
C SER A 32 2.83 -6.57 -0.05
N LEU A 33 1.79 -6.26 0.73
CA LEU A 33 1.19 -7.22 1.66
C LEU A 33 0.46 -8.36 0.94
N THR A 34 -0.13 -8.08 -0.23
CA THR A 34 -0.90 -9.07 -1.00
C THR A 34 0.02 -9.98 -1.80
N TYR A 35 0.93 -9.40 -2.59
CA TYR A 35 1.75 -10.14 -3.55
C TYR A 35 3.17 -10.46 -3.07
N GLY A 36 3.59 -9.84 -1.97
CA GLY A 36 4.88 -10.10 -1.33
C GLY A 36 6.05 -9.26 -1.83
N PHE A 37 5.85 -8.40 -2.81
CA PHE A 37 6.83 -7.47 -3.35
C PHE A 37 6.15 -6.17 -3.78
N GLU A 38 6.91 -5.10 -4.00
CA GLU A 38 6.34 -3.80 -4.35
C GLU A 38 5.98 -3.69 -5.85
N ALA A 39 4.91 -2.97 -6.17
CA ALA A 39 4.54 -2.71 -7.56
C ALA A 39 5.51 -1.73 -8.23
N ARG A 40 5.58 -1.77 -9.56
CA ARG A 40 6.25 -0.69 -10.32
C ARG A 40 5.52 0.62 -10.08
N ALA A 41 6.24 1.74 -10.02
CA ALA A 41 5.57 3.03 -9.94
C ALA A 41 4.85 3.31 -11.27
N PRO A 42 3.71 4.01 -11.27
CA PRO A 42 3.01 4.33 -12.53
C PRO A 42 3.89 5.16 -13.48
N ALA A 43 4.73 6.05 -12.96
CA ALA A 43 5.71 6.79 -13.76
C ALA A 43 6.72 5.89 -14.49
N GLU A 44 7.10 4.76 -13.87
CA GLU A 44 8.00 3.76 -14.48
C GLU A 44 7.34 2.96 -15.60
N THR A 45 6.02 3.01 -15.73
CA THR A 45 5.27 2.32 -16.80
C THR A 45 5.16 3.19 -18.06
N SER A 46 5.14 4.52 -17.89
CA SER A 46 5.01 5.48 -19.00
C SER A 46 6.36 5.95 -19.55
N LEU A 47 7.44 5.79 -18.78
CA LEU A 47 8.80 6.15 -19.17
C LEU A 47 9.68 4.90 -19.18
N LEU A 48 10.70 4.88 -20.05
CA LEU A 48 11.81 3.94 -19.93
C LEU A 48 12.50 4.21 -18.58
N SER A 49 12.06 3.47 -17.56
CA SER A 49 12.67 3.58 -16.24
C SER A 49 14.04 2.93 -16.27
N TYR A 50 14.93 3.41 -15.40
CA TYR A 50 16.23 2.79 -15.16
C TYR A 50 16.12 1.26 -14.97
N ARG A 51 15.08 0.81 -14.26
CA ARG A 51 14.76 -0.61 -14.07
C ARG A 51 14.53 -1.39 -15.36
N VAL A 52 14.04 -0.76 -16.43
CA VAL A 52 13.90 -1.39 -17.76
C VAL A 52 15.25 -1.42 -18.48
N GLU A 53 15.99 -0.31 -18.44
CA GLU A 53 17.28 -0.18 -19.13
C GLU A 53 18.35 -1.13 -18.57
N THR A 54 18.35 -1.34 -17.25
CA THR A 54 19.29 -2.22 -16.56
C THR A 54 18.65 -3.54 -16.13
N PHE A 55 17.59 -3.98 -16.81
CA PHE A 55 16.91 -5.21 -16.43
C PHE A 55 17.84 -6.42 -16.64
N ASP A 56 18.19 -7.08 -15.54
CA ASP A 56 18.82 -8.39 -15.55
C ASP A 56 17.84 -9.43 -14.99
N ALA A 57 17.57 -10.47 -15.78
CA ALA A 57 16.58 -11.48 -15.42
C ALA A 57 17.01 -12.34 -14.22
N GLN A 58 18.31 -12.64 -14.11
CA GLN A 58 18.84 -13.48 -13.04
C GLN A 58 18.83 -12.70 -11.73
N GLU A 59 19.31 -11.47 -11.74
CA GLU A 59 19.30 -10.59 -10.56
C GLU A 59 17.87 -10.33 -10.09
N ASN A 60 16.93 -10.11 -11.01
CA ASN A 60 15.51 -9.92 -10.67
C ASN A 60 14.90 -11.17 -10.01
N GLU A 61 15.26 -12.38 -10.48
CA GLU A 61 14.80 -13.62 -9.86
C GLU A 61 15.37 -13.81 -8.46
N GLU A 62 16.67 -13.53 -8.26
CA GLU A 62 17.32 -13.58 -6.95
C GLU A 62 16.68 -12.60 -5.98
N ASN A 63 16.47 -11.35 -6.39
CA ASN A 63 15.79 -10.32 -5.60
C ASN A 63 14.35 -10.72 -5.24
N LEU A 64 13.60 -11.28 -6.18
CA LEU A 64 12.24 -11.75 -5.93
C LEU A 64 12.21 -12.87 -4.87
N ARG A 65 13.17 -13.80 -4.91
CA ARG A 65 13.27 -14.87 -3.89
C ARG A 65 13.54 -14.29 -2.50
N VAL A 66 14.38 -13.27 -2.39
CA VAL A 66 14.64 -12.59 -1.11
C VAL A 66 13.38 -11.89 -0.58
N GLU A 67 12.68 -11.15 -1.44
CA GLU A 67 11.42 -10.50 -1.11
C GLU A 67 10.36 -11.50 -0.61
N LEU A 68 10.21 -12.62 -1.32
CA LEU A 68 9.29 -13.69 -0.94
C LEU A 68 9.71 -14.39 0.35
N HIS A 69 11.01 -14.54 0.62
CA HIS A 69 11.48 -15.12 1.88
C HIS A 69 11.10 -14.24 3.09
N LEU A 70 11.10 -12.90 2.91
CA LEU A 70 10.82 -11.94 3.99
C LEU A 70 9.34 -11.53 4.08
N VAL A 71 8.47 -12.05 3.20
CA VAL A 71 7.09 -11.61 3.08
C VAL A 71 6.30 -11.82 4.37
N ASP A 72 6.47 -12.96 5.03
CA ASP A 72 5.70 -13.29 6.22
C ASP A 72 6.12 -12.43 7.41
N GLU A 73 7.42 -12.16 7.56
CA GLU A 73 7.91 -11.19 8.54
C GLU A 73 7.37 -9.78 8.29
N ARG A 74 7.31 -9.36 7.03
CA ARG A 74 6.74 -8.05 6.65
C ARG A 74 5.26 -7.99 7.02
N ARG A 75 4.49 -9.04 6.72
CA ARG A 75 3.06 -9.12 7.07
C ARG A 75 2.84 -9.10 8.57
N GLU A 76 3.65 -9.83 9.34
CA GLU A 76 3.58 -9.84 10.81
C GLU A 76 3.90 -8.45 11.40
N ARG A 77 4.96 -7.79 10.93
CA ARG A 77 5.28 -6.41 11.33
C ARG A 77 4.15 -5.44 11.00
N ALA A 78 3.55 -5.57 9.81
CA ALA A 78 2.43 -4.74 9.38
C ALA A 78 1.19 -4.98 10.26
N TYR A 79 0.91 -6.23 10.63
CA TYR A 79 -0.18 -6.60 11.52
C TYR A 79 -0.02 -5.97 12.90
N MET A 80 1.16 -6.12 13.52
CA MET A 80 1.46 -5.50 14.81
C MET A 80 1.30 -3.97 14.78
N ARG A 81 1.76 -3.31 13.71
CA ARG A 81 1.59 -1.86 13.53
C ARG A 81 0.11 -1.48 13.39
N ALA A 82 -0.66 -2.21 12.59
CA ALA A 82 -2.08 -1.95 12.38
C ALA A 82 -2.86 -2.06 13.69
N GLU A 83 -2.56 -3.07 14.50
CA GLU A 83 -3.21 -3.27 15.80
C GLU A 83 -2.84 -2.14 16.79
N ASN A 84 -1.57 -1.74 16.84
CA ASN A 84 -1.15 -0.60 17.65
C ASN A 84 -1.82 0.71 17.19
N TYR A 85 -1.89 0.96 15.89
CA TYR A 85 -2.57 2.11 15.33
C TYR A 85 -4.06 2.11 15.69
N ARG A 86 -4.73 0.97 15.56
CA ARG A 86 -6.15 0.80 15.93
C ARG A 86 -6.40 1.12 17.41
N ARG A 87 -5.53 0.64 18.31
CA ARG A 87 -5.60 0.94 19.75
C ARG A 87 -5.44 2.44 20.03
N GLN A 88 -4.50 3.10 19.37
CA GLN A 88 -4.28 4.54 19.51
C GLN A 88 -5.49 5.35 19.04
N VAL A 89 -6.03 5.02 17.85
CA VAL A 89 -7.22 5.69 17.31
C VAL A 89 -8.42 5.50 18.23
N LYS A 90 -8.62 4.28 18.74
CA LYS A 90 -9.69 3.99 19.71
C LYS A 90 -9.54 4.84 20.98
N SER A 91 -8.35 4.83 21.60
CA SER A 91 -8.09 5.61 22.82
C SER A 91 -8.33 7.11 22.61
N TYR A 92 -7.85 7.65 21.50
CA TYR A 92 -8.06 9.06 21.13
C TYR A 92 -9.55 9.39 20.96
N HIS A 93 -10.30 8.51 20.31
CA HIS A 93 -11.74 8.66 20.13
C HIS A 93 -12.47 8.61 21.48
N ASP A 94 -12.24 7.57 22.27
CA ASP A 94 -12.93 7.33 23.54
C ASP A 94 -12.69 8.47 24.55
N GLN A 95 -11.51 9.09 24.55
CA GLN A 95 -11.22 10.28 25.37
C GLN A 95 -12.05 11.52 24.99
N ARG A 96 -12.54 11.61 23.75
CA ARG A 96 -13.22 12.79 23.21
C ARG A 96 -14.73 12.62 23.09
N VAL A 97 -15.23 11.39 23.22
CA VAL A 97 -16.67 11.13 23.22
C VAL A 97 -17.25 11.54 24.57
N ARG A 98 -18.26 12.43 24.53
CA ARG A 98 -19.06 12.73 25.72
C ARG A 98 -20.15 11.66 25.89
N PRO A 99 -20.31 11.08 27.09
CA PRO A 99 -21.39 10.14 27.34
C PRO A 99 -22.74 10.83 27.15
N ARG A 100 -23.56 10.28 26.25
CA ARG A 100 -24.92 10.75 25.98
C ARG A 100 -25.88 9.93 26.84
N LYS A 101 -26.61 10.60 27.74
CA LYS A 101 -27.72 9.97 28.48
C LYS A 101 -28.99 10.10 27.64
N PHE A 102 -29.76 9.03 27.55
CA PHE A 102 -31.09 8.98 26.95
C PHE A 102 -32.15 8.98 28.05
#